data_AF-A0A510PQ56-F1
#
_entry.id   AF-A0A510PQ56-F1
#
_cell.length_a   1.000
_cell.length_b   1.000
_cell.length_c   1.000
_cell.angle_alpha   90.00
_cell.angle_beta   90.00
_cell.angle_gamma   90.00
#
_symmetry.space_group_name_H-M   'P 1'
#
loop_
_entity.id
_entity.type
_entity.pdbx_description
1 polymer ?
#
loop_
_entity_poly.entity_id
_entity_poly.type
_entity_poly.pdbx_seq_one_letter_code
_entity_poly.pdbx_strand_id
1 'polypeptide(L)'
;MTGKSKRGFASMDQAKQREIASKGGKAAHQKGTAHEFTSEEAREAGRKGGEAVSRDRAHMAAIGREGGKNSHKGSGKNSNSEENSPANESIGENYSDFSNSEANS
;
A
#
# COMPACT_ATOMS: atom_id res chain seq x y z
N MET A 1 50.41 -3.92 33.45
CA MET A 1 49.39 -3.16 32.67
C MET A 1 48.59 -4.15 31.83
N THR A 2 47.32 -4.40 32.17
CA THR A 2 46.47 -5.31 31.40
C THR A 2 45.91 -4.58 30.18
N GLY A 3 46.50 -4.81 29.01
CA GLY A 3 46.02 -4.25 27.73
C GLY A 3 44.59 -4.71 27.47
N LYS A 4 43.68 -3.76 27.29
CA LYS A 4 42.28 -4.02 26.94
C LYS A 4 42.26 -4.63 25.53
N SER A 5 42.20 -5.95 25.48
CA SER A 5 42.16 -6.70 24.22
C SER A 5 40.92 -6.30 23.43
N LYS A 6 41.09 -5.97 22.14
CA LYS A 6 40.02 -5.68 21.18
C LYS A 6 39.23 -6.96 20.89
N ARG A 7 38.40 -7.38 21.83
CA ARG A 7 37.56 -8.58 21.76
C ARG A 7 36.09 -8.17 21.66
N GLY A 8 35.32 -8.97 20.95
CA GLY A 8 33.87 -8.83 20.83
C GLY A 8 33.42 -8.35 19.45
N PHE A 9 32.10 -8.40 19.26
CA PHE A 9 31.42 -8.16 17.98
C PHE A 9 31.73 -6.79 17.35
N ALA A 10 31.96 -5.76 18.18
CA ALA A 10 32.28 -4.41 17.74
C ALA A 10 33.75 -4.22 17.32
N SER A 11 34.63 -5.15 17.69
CA SER A 11 36.05 -5.15 17.27
C SER A 11 36.31 -5.95 15.99
N MET A 12 35.28 -6.62 15.44
CA MET A 12 35.37 -7.41 14.21
C MET A 12 35.18 -6.53 12.97
N ASP A 13 35.61 -7.05 11.82
CA ASP A 13 35.35 -6.44 10.52
C ASP A 13 33.84 -6.35 10.23
N GLN A 14 33.41 -5.26 9.59
CA GLN A 14 32.00 -4.96 9.34
C GLN A 14 31.32 -5.99 8.43
N ALA A 15 32.03 -6.51 7.42
CA ALA A 15 31.48 -7.55 6.54
C ALA A 15 31.22 -8.83 7.34
N LYS A 16 32.17 -9.20 8.21
CA LYS A 16 32.04 -10.36 9.09
C LYS A 16 30.91 -10.18 10.12
N GLN A 17 30.77 -8.99 10.68
CA GLN A 17 29.68 -8.66 11.60
C GLN A 17 28.30 -8.82 10.93
N ARG A 18 28.16 -8.28 9.71
CA ARG A 18 26.93 -8.40 8.92
C ARG A 18 26.61 -9.85 8.56
N GLU A 19 27.63 -10.63 8.20
CA GLU A 19 27.47 -12.05 7.90
C GLU A 19 26.96 -12.82 9.12
N ILE A 20 27.54 -12.60 10.31
CA ILE A 20 27.11 -13.29 11.52
C ILE A 20 25.70 -12.83 11.93
N ALA A 21 25.39 -11.53 11.84
CA ALA A 21 24.05 -11.02 12.10
C ALA A 21 23.00 -11.63 11.15
N SER A 22 23.33 -11.71 9.85
CA SER A 22 22.48 -12.33 8.84
C SER A 22 22.24 -13.81 9.12
N LYS A 23 23.29 -14.57 9.46
CA LYS A 23 23.17 -15.99 9.85
C LYS A 23 22.35 -16.16 11.13
N GLY A 24 22.53 -15.27 12.11
CA GLY A 24 21.77 -15.28 13.36
C GLY A 24 20.27 -15.08 13.13
N GLY A 25 19.89 -14.10 12.31
CA GLY A 25 18.49 -13.85 11.95
C GLY A 25 17.86 -15.04 11.21
N LYS A 26 18.56 -15.60 10.21
CA LYS A 26 18.11 -16.79 9.48
C LYS A 26 17.95 -18.00 10.39
N ALA A 27 18.91 -18.22 11.29
CA ALA A 27 18.87 -19.33 12.23
C ALA A 27 17.71 -19.18 13.23
N ALA A 28 17.40 -17.96 13.69
CA ALA A 28 16.30 -17.71 14.61
C ALA A 28 14.93 -18.02 13.97
N HIS A 29 14.74 -17.66 12.71
CA HIS A 29 13.57 -18.04 11.91
C HIS A 29 13.50 -19.55 11.68
N GLN A 30 14.59 -20.17 11.22
CA GLN A 30 14.64 -21.62 10.99
C GLN A 30 14.35 -22.43 12.26
N LYS A 31 14.78 -21.95 13.43
CA LYS A 31 14.56 -22.60 14.73
C LYS A 31 13.18 -22.32 15.33
N GLY A 32 12.35 -21.49 14.69
CA GLY A 32 11.03 -21.11 15.23
C GLY A 32 11.07 -20.30 16.52
N THR A 33 12.25 -19.78 16.88
CA THR A 33 12.43 -18.88 18.04
C THR A 33 12.09 -17.43 17.70
N ALA A 34 12.10 -17.09 16.42
CA ALA A 34 11.66 -15.81 15.93
C ALA A 34 10.14 -15.76 15.83
N HIS A 35 9.59 -14.55 16.00
CA HIS A 35 8.21 -14.27 15.69
C HIS A 35 8.00 -14.41 14.17
N GLU A 36 7.10 -15.29 13.76
CA GLU A 36 6.70 -15.44 12.35
C GLU A 36 5.66 -14.36 12.01
N PHE A 37 6.04 -13.41 11.16
CA PHE A 37 5.10 -12.40 10.68
C PHE A 37 4.11 -13.06 9.73
N THR A 38 2.93 -13.38 10.23
CA THR A 38 1.82 -13.81 9.38
C THR A 38 1.34 -12.64 8.53
N SER A 39 0.80 -12.93 7.35
CA SER A 39 0.19 -11.91 6.48
C SER A 39 -0.95 -11.17 7.17
N GLU A 40 -1.69 -11.85 8.05
CA GLU A 40 -2.76 -11.27 8.84
C GLU A 40 -2.23 -10.24 9.84
N GLU A 41 -1.18 -10.58 10.59
CA GLU A 41 -0.57 -9.68 11.55
C GLU A 41 0.09 -8.48 10.90
N ALA A 42 0.76 -8.67 9.75
CA ALA A 42 1.28 -7.56 8.96
C ALA A 42 0.15 -6.60 8.54
N ARG A 43 -1.01 -7.14 8.17
CA ARG A 43 -2.20 -6.35 7.83
C ARG A 43 -2.77 -5.61 9.04
N GLU A 44 -2.84 -6.26 10.20
CA GLU A 44 -3.33 -5.63 11.43
C GLU A 44 -2.40 -4.51 11.92
N ALA A 45 -1.09 -4.76 11.90
CA ALA A 45 -0.07 -3.77 12.22
C ALA A 45 -0.13 -2.58 11.25
N GLY A 46 -0.27 -2.86 9.95
CA GLY A 46 -0.47 -1.84 8.92
C GLY A 46 -1.74 -1.02 9.13
N ARG A 47 -2.86 -1.67 9.45
CA ARG A 47 -4.13 -1.02 9.79
C ARG A 47 -3.97 -0.10 11.00
N LYS A 48 -3.40 -0.61 12.10
CA LYS A 48 -3.18 0.16 13.34
C LYS A 48 -2.25 1.34 13.12
N GLY A 49 -1.18 1.15 12.35
CA GLY A 49 -0.27 2.23 11.96
C GLY A 49 -0.96 3.29 11.11
N GLY A 50 -1.75 2.86 10.12
CA GLY A 50 -2.55 3.74 9.28
C GLY A 50 -3.60 4.53 10.08
N GLU A 51 -4.29 3.90 11.02
CA GLU A 51 -5.25 4.55 11.93
C GLU A 51 -4.57 5.61 12.81
N ALA A 52 -3.36 5.33 13.31
CA ALA A 52 -2.61 6.29 14.11
C ALA A 52 -2.19 7.51 13.28
N VAL A 53 -1.72 7.30 12.06
CA VAL A 53 -1.20 8.36 11.18
C VAL A 53 -2.32 9.16 10.50
N SER A 54 -3.47 8.54 10.22
CA SER A 54 -4.59 9.17 9.51
C SER A 54 -5.44 10.15 10.33
N ARG A 55 -5.15 10.32 11.63
CA ARG A 55 -5.86 11.25 12.51
C ARG A 55 -5.81 12.69 12.01
N ASP A 56 -4.71 13.09 11.38
CA ASP A 56 -4.57 14.41 10.75
C ASP A 56 -4.77 14.32 9.22
N ARG A 57 -6.03 14.44 8.81
CA ARG A 57 -6.41 14.39 7.40
C ARG A 57 -5.81 15.54 6.58
N ALA A 58 -5.67 16.72 7.16
CA ALA A 58 -5.14 17.89 6.44
C ALA A 58 -3.65 17.71 6.14
N HIS A 59 -2.89 17.24 7.12
CA HIS A 59 -1.48 16.88 6.96
C HIS A 59 -1.29 15.72 5.97
N MET A 60 -2.09 14.65 6.07
CA MET A 60 -2.03 13.54 5.11
C MET A 60 -2.34 13.97 3.68
N ALA A 61 -3.32 14.85 3.49
CA ALA A 61 -3.62 15.41 2.18
C ALA A 61 -2.47 16.26 1.63
N ALA A 62 -1.74 16.98 2.48
CA ALA A 62 -0.54 17.72 2.07
C ALA A 62 0.59 16.77 1.61
N ILE A 63 0.88 15.73 2.38
CA ILE A 63 1.89 14.70 2.02
C ILE A 63 1.49 13.99 0.72
N GLY A 64 0.23 13.58 0.57
CA GLY A 64 -0.26 12.92 -0.64
C GLY A 64 -0.15 13.80 -1.89
N ARG A 65 -0.46 15.10 -1.77
CA ARG A 65 -0.26 16.07 -2.86
C ARG A 65 1.21 16.22 -3.23
N GLU A 66 2.12 16.24 -2.26
CA GLU A 66 3.56 16.32 -2.49
C GLU A 66 4.12 15.06 -3.15
N GLY A 67 3.73 13.87 -2.66
CA GLY A 67 4.08 12.59 -3.27
C GLY A 67 3.56 12.45 -4.69
N GLY A 68 2.33 12.92 -4.95
CA GLY A 68 1.77 13.01 -6.30
C GLY A 68 2.63 13.89 -7.21
N LYS A 69 2.93 15.14 -6.81
CA LYS A 69 3.78 16.03 -7.63
C LYS A 69 5.14 15.40 -7.99
N ASN A 70 5.72 14.62 -7.09
CA ASN A 70 7.01 13.95 -7.31
C ASN A 70 6.91 12.68 -8.19
N SER A 71 5.75 12.04 -8.27
CA SER A 71 5.55 10.85 -9.14
C SER A 71 5.36 11.21 -10.62
N HIS A 72 5.00 12.46 -10.93
CA HIS A 72 4.69 12.91 -12.30
C HIS A 72 5.93 13.09 -13.19
N LYS A 73 7.15 12.98 -12.64
CA LYS A 73 8.40 13.00 -13.43
C LYS A 73 8.80 11.63 -14.00
N GLY A 74 8.13 10.54 -13.62
CA GLY A 74 8.51 9.18 -14.00
C GLY A 74 7.55 8.42 -14.91
N SER A 75 6.34 8.94 -15.17
CA SER A 75 5.32 8.21 -15.94
C SER A 75 4.66 9.12 -16.98
N GLY A 76 5.47 9.60 -17.92
CA GLY A 76 5.00 10.23 -19.14
C GLY A 76 4.88 9.21 -20.27
N LYS A 77 3.65 9.04 -20.77
CA LYS A 77 3.24 8.48 -22.09
C LYS A 77 3.04 6.96 -22.17
N ASN A 78 1.79 6.57 -21.93
CA ASN A 78 1.05 5.86 -22.98
C ASN A 78 -0.39 6.42 -23.04
N SER A 79 -0.53 7.59 -23.65
CA SER A 79 -1.82 8.14 -24.04
C SER A 79 -2.15 7.63 -25.44
N ASN A 80 -2.76 6.45 -25.50
CA ASN A 80 -3.53 6.03 -26.66
C ASN A 80 -4.82 5.38 -26.15
N SER A 81 -5.86 6.20 -26.03
CA SER A 81 -7.24 5.72 -25.96
C SER A 81 -8.02 6.65 -26.87
N GLU A 82 -8.32 6.11 -28.05
CA GLU A 82 -8.99 6.78 -29.13
C GLU A 82 -10.31 7.43 -28.67
N GLU A 83 -10.51 8.61 -29.24
CA GLU A 83 -11.76 9.33 -29.39
C GLU A 83 -12.85 8.38 -29.94
N ASN A 84 -13.73 7.89 -29.07
CA ASN A 84 -15.01 7.29 -29.45
C ASN A 84 -16.04 7.64 -28.38
N SER A 85 -16.66 8.81 -28.54
CA SER A 85 -17.93 9.13 -27.87
C SER A 85 -19.02 8.24 -28.49
N PRO A 86 -19.67 7.32 -27.75
CA PRO A 86 -20.92 6.77 -28.24
C PRO A 86 -21.97 7.88 -28.17
N ALA A 87 -22.40 8.35 -29.35
CA ALA A 87 -23.61 9.12 -29.49
C ALA A 87 -24.74 8.34 -28.79
N ASN A 88 -25.30 8.93 -27.72
CA ASN A 88 -26.55 8.44 -27.14
C ASN A 88 -27.65 8.79 -28.13
N GLU A 89 -27.89 7.86 -29.07
CA GLU A 89 -29.04 7.87 -29.95
C GLU A 89 -30.32 7.75 -29.12
N SER A 90 -31.17 8.76 -29.31
CA SER A 90 -32.58 8.79 -28.93
C SER A 90 -33.30 7.52 -29.38
N ILE A 91 -33.42 6.53 -28.50
CA ILE A 91 -34.38 5.43 -28.66
C ILE A 91 -35.69 5.91 -28.05
N GLY A 92 -36.49 6.58 -28.87
CA GLY A 92 -37.93 6.63 -28.68
C GLY A 92 -38.55 5.26 -28.97
N GLU A 93 -39.77 5.08 -28.47
CA GLU A 93 -40.75 4.04 -28.80
C GLU A 93 -40.77 2.78 -27.90
N ASN A 94 -41.77 2.82 -27.00
CA ASN A 94 -42.71 1.74 -26.66
C ASN A 94 -42.43 0.83 -25.45
N TYR A 95 -42.89 1.29 -24.28
CA TYR A 95 -43.54 0.42 -23.30
C TYR A 95 -44.85 1.04 -22.77
N SER A 96 -45.94 0.51 -23.32
CA SER A 96 -47.29 0.34 -22.74
C SER A 96 -47.91 1.49 -21.96
N ASP A 97 -48.76 2.22 -22.69
CA ASP A 97 -49.99 2.81 -22.17
C ASP A 97 -50.86 1.72 -21.51
N PHE A 98 -50.98 1.76 -20.19
CA PHE A 98 -52.14 1.25 -19.45
C PHE A 98 -52.49 2.27 -18.38
N SER A 99 -52.99 3.39 -18.86
CA SER A 99 -53.84 4.30 -18.10
C SER A 99 -55.07 3.51 -17.63
N ASN A 100 -55.05 2.98 -16.41
CA ASN A 100 -56.25 2.43 -15.78
C ASN A 100 -56.72 3.41 -14.71
N SER A 101 -57.36 4.48 -15.18
CA SER A 101 -58.13 5.40 -14.36
C SER A 101 -59.41 5.80 -15.08
N GLU A 102 -60.38 4.90 -15.13
CA GLU A 102 -61.77 5.27 -15.35
C GLU A 102 -62.64 4.54 -14.32
N ALA A 103 -62.75 5.18 -13.16
CA ALA A 103 -64.00 5.18 -12.46
C ALA A 103 -65.02 5.91 -13.35
N ASN A 104 -66.07 5.21 -13.80
CA ASN A 104 -67.41 5.78 -13.95
C ASN A 104 -68.46 4.68 -14.22
N SER A 105 -69.43 4.64 -13.30
CA SER A 105 -70.71 3.90 -13.26
C SER A 105 -70.68 2.40 -12.98
#